data_AF-A0A975ITR4-F1
#
_entry.id   AF-A0A975ITR4-F1
#
_cell.length_a   1.000
_cell.length_b   1.000
_cell.length_c   1.000
_cell.angle_alpha   90.00
_cell.angle_beta   90.00
_cell.angle_gamma   90.00
#
_symmetry.space_group_name_H-M   'P 1'
#
loop_
_entity.id
_entity.type
_entity.pdbx_description
1 polymer ?
#
loop_
_entity_poly.entity_id
_entity_poly.type
_entity_poly.pdbx_seq_one_letter_code
_entity_poly.pdbx_strand_id
1 'polypeptide(L)' 'MINLQFEIYDIKGILLMQTQNRNSNASKFSTGIYFLKIINKNQQILTEKIIKK' A
#
# COMPACT_ATOMS: atom_id res chain seq x y z
N MET A 1 -1.06 19.53 6.74
CA MET A 1 -1.44 18.53 5.72
C MET A 1 -0.36 17.45 5.66
N ILE A 2 -0.61 16.24 6.16
CA ILE A 2 0.37 15.13 6.14
C ILE A 2 0.34 14.54 4.72
N ASN A 3 1.48 14.48 4.05
CA ASN A 3 1.60 13.95 2.69
C ASN A 3 2.19 12.55 2.86
N LEU A 4 1.35 11.53 2.68
CA LEU A 4 1.71 10.13 2.79
C LEU A 4 1.56 9.50 1.41
N GLN A 5 2.56 8.72 1.00
CA GLN A 5 2.49 7.88 -0.18
C GLN A 5 2.26 6.44 0.27
N PHE A 6 1.26 5.80 -0.30
CA PHE A 6 0.87 4.43 -0.06
C PHE A 6 1.16 3.61 -1.31
N GLU A 7 1.89 2.52 -1.17
CA GLU A 7 2.23 1.58 -2.22
C GLU A 7 1.78 0.17 -1.82
N ILE A 8 1.08 -0.53 -2.70
CA ILE A 8 0.66 -1.91 -2.48
C ILE A 8 1.43 -2.82 -3.42
N TYR A 9 2.02 -3.87 -2.87
CA TYR A 9 2.78 -4.88 -3.59
C TYR A 9 2.15 -6.27 -3.43
N ASP A 10 2.28 -7.10 -4.47
CA ASP A 10 1.95 -8.52 -4.37
C ASP A 10 3.05 -9.33 -3.64
N ILE A 11 2.83 -10.64 -3.46
CA ILE A 11 3.80 -11.54 -2.82
C ILE A 11 5.11 -11.72 -3.59
N LYS A 12 5.15 -11.34 -4.87
CA LYS A 12 6.34 -11.38 -5.72
C LYS A 12 7.09 -10.04 -5.69
N GLY A 13 6.59 -9.04 -4.97
CA GLY A 13 7.17 -7.70 -4.89
C GLY A 13 6.79 -6.81 -6.08
N ILE A 14 5.77 -7.17 -6.86
CA ILE A 14 5.27 -6.34 -7.97
C ILE A 14 4.39 -5.24 -7.40
N LEU A 15 4.70 -3.98 -7.76
CA LEU A 15 3.87 -2.83 -7.41
C LEU A 15 2.53 -2.91 -8.14
N LEU A 16 1.44 -3.00 -7.38
CA LEU A 16 0.09 -3.07 -7.92
C LEU A 16 -0.62 -1.71 -7.90
N MET A 17 -0.30 -0.87 -6.90
CA MET A 17 -0.96 0.43 -6.75
C MET A 17 -0.08 1.41 -5.99
N GLN A 18 -0.11 2.68 -6.39
CA GLN A 18 0.52 3.80 -5.70
C GLN A 18 -0.49 4.95 -5.59
N THR A 19 -0.64 5.53 -4.40
CA THR A 19 -1.56 6.65 -4.15
C THR A 19 -1.04 7.56 -3.05
N GLN A 20 -1.40 8.85 -3.12
CA GLN A 20 -1.20 9.79 -2.01
C GLN A 20 -2.48 9.97 -1.17
N ASN A 21 -3.57 9.33 -1.59
CA ASN A 21 -4.89 9.43 -0.99
C ASN A 21 -5.26 8.15 -0.24
N ARG A 22 -5.70 8.29 1.01
CA ARG A 22 -6.09 7.16 1.89
C ARG A 22 -7.32 6.41 1.37
N ASN A 23 -8.21 7.10 0.64
CA ASN A 23 -9.44 6.54 0.04
C ASN A 23 -9.21 5.92 -1.34
N SER A 24 -8.24 5.03 -1.45
CA SER A 24 -8.05 4.25 -2.67
C SER A 24 -8.94 3.01 -2.64
N ASN A 25 -9.57 2.70 -3.77
CA ASN A 25 -10.47 1.55 -3.92
C ASN A 25 -9.69 0.23 -3.86
N ALA A 26 -9.38 -0.24 -2.65
CA ALA A 26 -8.83 -1.56 -2.39
C ALA A 26 -9.81 -2.71 -2.74
N SER A 27 -11.03 -2.39 -3.16
CA SER A 27 -12.04 -3.35 -3.61
C SER A 27 -11.59 -4.16 -4.84
N LYS A 28 -10.68 -3.63 -5.67
CA LYS A 28 -10.21 -4.30 -6.90
C LYS A 28 -9.24 -5.48 -6.66
N PHE A 29 -8.65 -5.60 -5.48
CA PHE A 29 -7.72 -6.70 -5.18
C PHE A 29 -8.46 -8.02 -4.95
N SER A 30 -7.99 -9.13 -5.52
CA SER A 30 -8.49 -10.47 -5.20
C SER A 30 -8.12 -10.86 -3.76
N THR A 31 -8.83 -11.83 -3.19
CA THR A 31 -8.44 -12.50 -1.94
C THR A 31 -6.98 -12.96 -2.02
N GLY A 32 -6.20 -12.69 -0.99
CA GLY A 32 -4.76 -12.97 -1.00
C GLY A 32 -3.94 -12.17 -0.01
N ILE A 33 -2.62 -12.30 -0.12
CA ILE A 33 -1.63 -11.60 0.72
C ILE A 33 -1.01 -10.48 -0.10
N TYR A 34 -0.89 -9.30 0.51
CA TYR A 34 -0.27 -8.12 -0.06
C TYR A 34 0.64 -7.44 0.96
N PHE A 35 1.50 -6.54 0.49
CA PHE A 35 2.33 -5.70 1.33
C PHE A 35 2.01 -4.24 1.08
N LEU A 36 1.69 -3.50 2.13
CA LEU A 36 1.50 -2.07 2.10
C LEU A 36 2.79 -1.39 2.58
N LYS A 37 3.31 -0.48 1.76
CA LYS A 37 4.41 0.39 2.10
C LYS A 37 3.91 1.83 2.19
N ILE A 38 4.16 2.46 3.33
CA ILE A 38 3.77 3.83 3.64
C ILE A 38 5.04 4.65 3.74
N ILE A 39 5.14 5.70 2.94
CA ILE A 39 6.27 6.62 2.89
C ILE A 39 5.76 8.00 3.30
N ASN A 40 6.37 8.59 4.32
CA ASN A 40 6.04 9.95 4.73
C ASN A 40 7.01 10.98 4.10
N LYS A 41 6.72 12.26 4.31
CA LYS A 41 7.53 13.39 3.81
C LYS A 41 9.00 13.35 4.22
N ASN A 42 9.27 12.75 5.37
CA ASN A 42 10.61 12.63 5.95
C ASN A 42 11.31 11.36 5.47
N GLN A 43 10.78 10.71 4.42
CA GLN A 43 11.27 9.45 3.85
C GLN A 43 11.27 8.29 4.86
N GLN A 44 10.53 8.39 5.97
CA GLN A 44 10.35 7.26 6.86
C GLN A 44 9.40 6.26 6.19
N ILE A 45 9.80 4.99 6.23
CA ILE A 45 9.11 3.89 5.59
C ILE A 45 8.52 3.00 6.68
N LEU A 46 7.22 2.71 6.57
CA LEU A 46 6.54 1.70 7.35
C LEU A 46 5.96 0.65 6.39
N THR A 47 6.13 -0.62 6.71
CA THR A 47 5.64 -1.73 5.87
C THR A 47 4.74 -2.64 6.70
N GLU A 48 3.58 -2.98 6.15
CA GLU A 48 2.60 -3.87 6.77
C GLU A 48 2.20 -4.98 5.82
N LYS A 49 1.97 -6.18 6.36
CA LYS A 49 1.38 -7.30 5.61
C LYS A 49 -0.14 -7.21 5.72
N ILE A 50 -0.83 -7.26 4.58
CA ILE A 50 -2.29 -7.24 4.48
C ILE A 50 -2.76 -8.61 4.01
N ILE A 51 -3.80 -9.14 4.65
CA ILE A 51 -4.48 -10.36 4.22
C ILE A 51 -5.92 -9.97 3.87
N LYS A 52 -6.24 -9.98 2.58
CA LYS A 52 -7.61 -9.80 2.11
C LYS A 52 -8.28 -11.17 2.07
N LYS A 53 -9.35 -11.34 2.85
CA LYS A 53 -10.21 -12.53 2.84
C LYS A 53 -11.31 -12.34 1.80
#